data_AF-A0A6N8W2H7-F1
#
_entry.id   AF-A0A6N8W2H7-F1
#
_cell.length_a   1.000
_cell.length_b   1.000
_cell.length_c   1.000
_cell.angle_alpha   90.00
_cell.angle_beta   90.00
_cell.angle_gamma   90.00
#
_symmetry.space_group_name_H-M   'P 1'
#
loop_
_entity.id
_entity.type
_entity.pdbx_description
1 polymer ?
#
loop_
_entity_poly.entity_id
_entity_poly.type
_entity_poly.pdbx_seq_one_letter_code
_entity_poly.pdbx_strand_id
1 'polypeptide(L)' 'DFGPRATISAIGEDNVMFETDFPHPTCLYPRAQEHITEVLTDLDEGIREKVLRTTAERIYHLPPAPASIYESAAAGG' A
#
# COMPACT_ATOMS: atom_id res chain seq x y z
N ASP A 1 -19.03 -2.45 7.42
CA ASP A 1 -17.61 -2.25 7.73
C ASP A 1 -16.94 -1.60 6.54
N PHE A 2 -16.37 -0.40 6.70
CA PHE A 2 -15.67 0.31 5.61
C PHE A 2 -14.18 0.35 5.95
N GLY A 3 -13.46 -0.68 5.50
CA GLY A 3 -12.01 -0.83 5.68
C GLY A 3 -11.41 -1.52 4.47
N PRO A 4 -10.06 -1.61 4.36
CA PRO A 4 -9.38 -2.03 3.14
C PRO A 4 -9.89 -3.38 2.61
N ARG A 5 -10.12 -4.37 3.49
CA ARG A 5 -10.68 -5.68 3.12
C ARG A 5 -12.05 -5.60 2.45
N ALA A 6 -12.97 -4.84 3.05
CA ALA A 6 -14.32 -4.70 2.52
C ALA A 6 -14.29 -3.96 1.17
N THR A 7 -13.44 -2.94 1.03
CA THR A 7 -13.26 -2.21 -0.22
C THR A 7 -12.66 -3.10 -1.30
N ILE A 8 -11.58 -3.84 -1.01
CA ILE A 8 -10.95 -4.77 -1.94
C ILE A 8 -11.96 -5.81 -2.43
N SER A 9 -12.76 -6.38 -1.54
CA SER A 9 -13.82 -7.33 -1.93
C SER A 9 -14.90 -6.71 -2.80
N ALA A 10 -15.19 -5.41 -2.63
CA ALA A 10 -16.27 -4.73 -3.33
C ALA A 10 -15.87 -4.25 -4.73
N ILE A 11 -14.63 -3.75 -4.91
CA ILE A 11 -14.19 -3.12 -6.16
C ILE A 11 -13.01 -3.81 -6.83
N GLY A 12 -12.43 -4.84 -6.20
CA GLY A 12 -11.27 -5.57 -6.69
C GLY A 12 -9.94 -4.95 -6.26
N GLU A 13 -8.94 -5.78 -6.02
CA GLU A 13 -7.60 -5.41 -5.56
C GLU A 13 -6.84 -4.47 -6.51
N ASP A 14 -7.12 -4.52 -7.82
CA ASP A 14 -6.51 -3.63 -8.82
C ASP A 14 -7.13 -2.23 -8.84
N ASN A 15 -8.16 -1.96 -8.02
CA ASN A 15 -8.87 -0.69 -7.99
C ASN A 15 -8.77 0.02 -6.62
N VAL A 16 -7.86 -0.43 -5.75
CA VAL A 16 -7.61 0.16 -4.42
C VAL A 16 -6.17 0.67 -4.36
N MET A 17 -5.98 1.86 -3.79
CA MET A 17 -4.67 2.47 -3.51
C MET A 17 -4.64 3.00 -2.07
N PHE A 18 -3.47 2.99 -1.46
CA PHE A 18 -3.22 3.62 -0.17
C PHE A 18 -2.77 5.08 -0.33
N GLU A 19 -3.19 5.95 0.58
CA GLU A 19 -2.67 7.30 0.75
C GLU A 19 -2.54 7.66 2.23
N THR A 20 -1.69 8.66 2.54
CA THR A 20 -1.50 9.16 3.90
C THR A 20 -2.31 10.42 4.21
N ASP A 21 -2.80 11.13 3.19
CA ASP A 21 -3.46 12.44 3.28
C ASP A 21 -2.62 13.51 4.01
N PHE A 22 -1.29 13.40 3.96
CA PHE A 22 -0.42 14.38 4.61
C PHE A 22 -0.48 15.75 3.90
N PRO A 23 -0.56 16.89 4.60
CA PRO A 23 -0.47 17.09 6.06
C PRO A 23 -1.83 17.37 6.75
N HIS A 24 -2.93 16.80 6.26
CA HIS A 24 -4.25 17.07 6.85
C HIS A 24 -4.29 16.74 8.35
N PRO A 25 -5.08 17.45 9.20
CA PRO A 25 -5.14 17.17 10.64
C PRO A 25 -5.49 15.73 11.02
N THR A 26 -6.13 14.99 10.11
CA THR A 26 -6.52 13.59 10.27
C THR A 26 -5.61 12.63 9.50
N CYS A 27 -4.49 13.11 8.94
CA CYS A 27 -3.54 12.28 8.22
C CYS A 27 -2.87 11.25 9.13
N LEU A 28 -2.23 10.25 8.53
CA LEU A 28 -1.61 9.16 9.27
C LEU A 28 -0.25 9.52 9.90
N TYR A 29 0.25 10.74 9.74
CA TYR A 29 1.53 11.14 10.31
C TYR A 29 1.47 11.24 11.85
N PRO A 30 2.51 10.79 12.59
CA PRO A 30 3.75 10.16 12.11
C PRO A 30 3.65 8.63 11.97
N ARG A 31 2.48 8.03 12.19
CA ARG A 31 2.28 6.59 12.40
C ARG A 31 1.81 5.82 11.17
N ALA A 32 2.21 6.25 9.97
CA ALA A 32 1.71 5.65 8.73
C ALA A 32 2.11 4.17 8.61
N GLN A 33 3.34 3.83 9.00
CA GLN A 33 3.87 2.47 8.89
C GLN A 33 3.16 1.49 9.83
N GLU A 34 2.92 1.90 11.07
CA GLU A 34 2.18 1.10 12.05
C GLU A 34 0.75 0.87 11.59
N HIS A 35 0.09 1.91 11.05
CA HIS A 35 -1.27 1.77 10.53
C HIS A 35 -1.35 0.82 9.33
N ILE A 36 -0.44 0.95 8.36
CA ILE A 36 -0.35 0.02 7.21
C ILE A 36 -0.20 -1.43 7.70
N THR A 37 0.69 -1.65 8.68
CA THR A 37 0.92 -2.99 9.25
C THR A 37 -0.36 -3.52 9.88
N GLU A 38 -1.02 -2.73 10.73
CA GLU A 38 -2.25 -3.11 11.43
C GLU A 38 -3.38 -3.53 10.47
N VAL A 39 -3.59 -2.76 9.39
CA VAL A 39 -4.77 -2.94 8.54
C VAL A 39 -4.56 -3.88 7.36
N LEU A 40 -3.31 -4.13 6.96
CA LEU A 40 -2.98 -4.96 5.79
C LEU A 40 -2.25 -6.27 6.13
N THR A 41 -1.87 -6.55 7.40
CA THR A 41 -1.05 -7.73 7.74
C THR A 41 -1.65 -9.07 7.28
N ASP A 42 -2.98 -9.18 7.26
CA ASP A 42 -3.70 -10.42 6.91
C ASP A 42 -3.91 -10.59 5.40
N LEU A 43 -3.48 -9.63 4.58
CA LEU A 43 -3.61 -9.70 3.13
C LEU A 43 -2.40 -10.41 2.51
N ASP A 44 -2.67 -11.17 1.45
CA ASP A 44 -1.62 -11.79 0.64
C ASP A 44 -0.63 -10.74 0.14
N GLU A 45 0.64 -11.13 0.02
CA GLU A 45 1.72 -10.24 -0.39
C GLU A 45 1.44 -9.53 -1.72
N GLY A 46 0.93 -10.25 -2.73
CA GLY A 46 0.56 -9.68 -4.02
C GLY A 46 -0.56 -8.64 -3.93
N ILE A 47 -1.51 -8.81 -3.01
CA ILE A 47 -2.57 -7.82 -2.77
C ILE A 47 -1.99 -6.56 -2.13
N ARG A 48 -1.11 -6.73 -1.13
CA ARG A 48 -0.42 -5.60 -0.48
C ARG A 48 0.41 -4.82 -1.49
N GLU A 49 1.11 -5.50 -2.38
CA GLU A 49 1.89 -4.87 -3.44
C GLU A 49 1.02 -4.04 -4.40
N LYS A 50 -0.16 -4.54 -4.77
CA LYS A 50 -1.14 -3.78 -5.57
C LYS A 50 -1.59 -2.51 -4.87
N VAL A 51 -2.06 -2.65 -3.63
CA VAL A 51 -2.62 -1.55 -2.84
C VAL A 51 -1.57 -0.48 -2.51
N LEU A 52 -0.34 -0.89 -2.18
CA LEU A 52 0.72 0.03 -1.76
C LEU A 52 1.56 0.58 -2.93
N ARG A 53 1.51 -0.04 -4.12
CA ARG A 53 2.43 0.32 -5.21
C ARG A 53 1.86 0.15 -6.62
N THR A 54 1.63 -1.07 -7.10
CA THR A 54 1.51 -1.31 -8.56
C THR A 54 0.23 -0.74 -9.16
N THR A 55 -0.84 -0.59 -8.39
CA THR A 55 -2.04 0.11 -8.85
C THR A 55 -1.76 1.58 -9.14
N ALA A 56 -1.02 2.27 -8.27
CA ALA A 56 -0.63 3.67 -8.46
C ALA A 56 0.35 3.82 -9.64
N GLU A 57 1.32 2.92 -9.76
CA GLU A 57 2.24 2.90 -10.91
C GLU A 57 1.48 2.79 -12.24
N ARG A 58 0.51 1.89 -12.32
CA ARG A 58 -0.31 1.69 -13.52
C ARG A 58 -1.19 2.89 -13.84
N ILE A 59 -1.92 3.42 -12.86
CA ILE A 59 -2.92 4.49 -13.07
C ILE A 59 -2.25 5.85 -13.34
N TYR A 60 -1.17 6.15 -12.63
CA TYR A 60 -0.45 7.43 -12.78
C TYR A 60 0.76 7.35 -13.72
N HIS A 61 1.00 6.20 -14.36
CA HIS A 61 2.13 5.97 -15.25
C HIS A 61 3.48 6.27 -14.59
N LEU A 62 3.63 5.89 -13.32
CA LEU A 62 4.87 6.08 -12.58
C LEU A 62 5.89 5.03 -13.03
N PRO A 63 7.19 5.36 -13.02
CA PRO A 63 8.22 4.35 -13.21
C PRO A 63 8.12 3.30 -12.10
N PRO A 64 8.43 2.02 -12.39
CA PRO A 64 8.48 1.01 -11.35
C PRO A 64 9.55 1.38 -10.31
N ALA A 65 9.32 0.98 -9.07
CA ALA A 65 10.34 1.10 -8.02
C ALA A 65 11.68 0.49 -8.50
N PRO A 66 12.83 1.15 -8.25
CA PRO A 66 14.11 0.67 -8.72
C PRO A 66 14.47 -0.67 -8.05
N ALA A 67 15.15 -1.55 -8.81
CA ALA A 67 15.52 -2.89 -8.37
C ALA A 67 16.30 -2.91 -7.03
N SER A 68 17.09 -1.85 -6.78
CA SER A 68 17.86 -1.67 -5.54
C SER A 68 17.02 -1.66 -4.27
N ILE A 69 15.73 -1.30 -4.33
CA ILE A 69 14.83 -1.35 -3.18
C ILE A 69 14.65 -2.80 -2.71
N TYR A 70 14.52 -3.74 -3.64
CA TYR A 70 14.32 -5.16 -3.33
C TYR A 70 15.61 -5.85 -2.88
N GLU A 71 16.76 -5.44 -3.40
CA GLU A 71 18.08 -5.94 -2.96
C GLU A 71 18.35 -5.59 -1.49
N SER A 72 17.94 -4.39 -1.06
CA SER A 72 18.10 -3.94 0.34
C SER A 72 17.24 -4.74 1.32
N ALA A 73 16.03 -5.17 0.89
CA ALA A 73 15.13 -5.99 1.69
C ALA A 73 15.63 -7.44 1.85
N ALA A 74 16.27 -8.01 0.81
CA ALA A 74 16.84 -9.35 0.86
C ALA A 74 18.13 -9.45 1.69
N ALA A 75 18.85 -8.35 1.87
CA ALA A 75 20.10 -8.29 2.63
C ALA A 75 19.92 -8.11 4.15
N GLY A 76 18.69 -7.88 4.62
CA GLY A 76 18.36 -7.62 6.03
C GLY A 76 17.78 -8.80 6.80
N GLY A 77 18.02 -10.04 6.34
CA GLY A 77 17.59 -11.28 7.00
C GLY A 77 18.57 -11.81 8.06
#